data_AF-A0A3B9JJ86-F1
#
_entry.id   AF-A0A3B9JJ86-F1
#
_cell.length_a   1.000
_cell.length_b   1.000
_cell.length_c   1.000
_cell.angle_alpha   90.00
_cell.angle_beta   90.00
_cell.angle_gamma   90.00
#
_symmetry.space_group_name_H-M   'P 1'
#
loop_
_entity.id
_entity.type
_entity.pdbx_description
1 polymer ?
#
loop_
_entity_poly.entity_id
_entity_poly.type
_entity_poly.pdbx_seq_one_letter_code
_entity_poly.pdbx_strand_id
1 'polypeptide(L)'
;MEFKITYEIKGQRRKELVQAISDYLNTIPKYLSVPTCAYEIGELTVDREGAVIIEDTMTPAEVDTMVRDLEAQGFLPTNYGENAFDGIEVSMPREIFTDKAIENLHKIVLAKGELIAKAIGSMDLRIIENDVKVRFPWFPKTEDAEEIKHYTQFI
;
A
#
# COMPACT_ATOMS: atom_id res chain seq x y z
N MET A 1 -14.64 15.57 -5.12
CA MET A 1 -13.80 14.85 -6.13
C MET A 1 -13.46 13.52 -5.50
N GLU A 2 -13.78 12.38 -6.13
CA GLU A 2 -13.56 11.07 -5.48
C GLU A 2 -12.06 10.83 -5.28
N PHE A 3 -11.66 10.66 -4.02
CA PHE A 3 -10.30 10.32 -3.63
C PHE A 3 -10.26 8.90 -3.06
N LYS A 4 -9.30 8.09 -3.51
CA LYS A 4 -9.19 6.68 -3.16
C LYS A 4 -7.84 6.37 -2.53
N ILE A 5 -7.84 5.85 -1.31
CA ILE A 5 -6.64 5.36 -0.60
C ILE A 5 -6.70 3.84 -0.52
N THR A 6 -5.69 3.18 -1.06
CA THR A 6 -5.69 1.72 -1.20
C THR A 6 -4.79 1.09 -0.15
N TYR A 7 -5.28 0.08 0.59
CA TYR A 7 -4.49 -0.67 1.57
C TYR A 7 -4.20 -2.12 1.14
N GLU A 8 -4.94 -2.65 0.15
CA GLU A 8 -4.78 -4.03 -0.37
C GLU A 8 -4.78 -5.08 0.74
N ILE A 9 -5.88 -5.14 1.48
CA ILE A 9 -6.09 -6.06 2.59
C ILE A 9 -7.41 -6.81 2.43
N LYS A 10 -7.45 -8.06 2.91
CA LYS A 10 -8.62 -8.95 2.75
C LYS A 10 -9.04 -9.57 4.07
N GLY A 11 -10.22 -10.19 4.08
CA GLY A 11 -10.69 -11.01 5.19
C GLY A 11 -10.77 -10.26 6.52
N GLN A 12 -10.10 -10.80 7.54
CA GLN A 12 -10.15 -10.28 8.91
C GLN A 12 -9.45 -8.92 9.03
N ARG A 13 -8.30 -8.72 8.38
CA ARG A 13 -7.57 -7.45 8.42
C ARG A 13 -8.36 -6.30 7.82
N ARG A 14 -9.15 -6.57 6.78
CA ARG A 14 -10.11 -5.59 6.22
C ARG A 14 -11.17 -5.17 7.24
N LYS A 15 -11.68 -6.09 8.05
CA LYS A 15 -12.65 -5.75 9.12
C LYS A 15 -11.99 -4.91 10.22
N GLU A 16 -10.73 -5.20 10.52
CA GLU A 16 -9.95 -4.39 11.47
C GLU A 16 -9.73 -2.96 10.94
N LEU A 17 -9.47 -2.78 9.64
CA LEU A 17 -9.41 -1.45 9.02
C LEU A 17 -10.75 -0.71 9.15
N VAL A 18 -11.86 -1.39 8.85
CA VAL A 18 -13.22 -0.84 9.00
C VAL A 18 -13.46 -0.40 10.44
N GLN A 19 -13.05 -1.21 11.42
CA GLN A 19 -13.19 -0.86 12.84
C GLN A 19 -12.32 0.35 13.21
N ALA A 20 -11.06 0.38 12.76
CA ALA A 20 -10.16 1.49 13.04
C ALA A 20 -10.71 2.83 12.49
N ILE A 21 -11.28 2.82 11.28
CA ILE A 21 -11.92 4.01 10.70
C ILE A 21 -13.20 4.37 11.45
N SER A 22 -14.02 3.38 11.83
CA SER A 22 -15.20 3.57 12.67
C SER A 22 -14.86 4.25 13.99
N ASP A 23 -13.80 3.81 14.66
CA ASP A 23 -13.34 4.35 15.93
C ASP A 23 -12.81 5.77 15.76
N TYR A 24 -12.01 6.02 14.71
CA TYR A 24 -11.50 7.35 14.36
C TYR A 24 -12.64 8.36 14.11
N LEU A 25 -13.66 7.97 13.33
CA LEU A 25 -14.82 8.81 12.99
C LEU A 25 -15.93 8.77 14.05
N ASN A 26 -15.78 7.96 15.09
CA ASN A 26 -16.83 7.65 16.07
C ASN A 26 -18.19 7.33 15.41
N THR A 27 -18.16 6.53 14.33
CA THR A 27 -19.32 6.26 13.48
C THR A 27 -19.46 4.77 13.21
N ILE A 28 -20.66 4.23 13.42
CA ILE A 28 -20.93 2.80 13.29
C ILE A 28 -20.85 2.38 11.81
N PRO A 29 -20.07 1.32 11.48
CA PRO A 29 -19.94 0.84 10.11
C PRO A 29 -21.19 0.07 9.69
N LYS A 30 -21.67 0.34 8.48
CA LYS A 30 -22.82 -0.33 7.86
C LYS A 30 -22.37 -1.18 6.68
N TYR A 31 -22.59 -2.49 6.76
CA TYR A 31 -22.25 -3.41 5.67
C TYR A 31 -23.29 -3.34 4.55
N LEU A 32 -22.85 -3.04 3.33
CA LEU A 32 -23.72 -2.80 2.17
C LEU A 32 -24.16 -4.08 1.44
N SER A 33 -23.82 -5.27 1.97
CA SER A 33 -24.20 -6.57 1.41
C SER A 33 -23.71 -6.79 -0.03
N VAL A 34 -24.15 -7.87 -0.67
CA VAL A 34 -23.80 -8.19 -2.08
C VAL A 34 -24.51 -7.25 -3.06
N PRO A 35 -23.91 -6.95 -4.23
CA PRO A 35 -22.67 -7.53 -4.75
C PRO A 35 -21.39 -6.78 -4.32
N THR A 36 -21.50 -5.60 -3.73
CA THR A 36 -20.33 -4.74 -3.45
C THR A 36 -19.49 -5.26 -2.29
N CYS A 37 -20.11 -5.88 -1.29
CA CYS A 37 -19.51 -6.28 -0.03
C CYS A 37 -18.76 -5.13 0.67
N ALA A 38 -19.15 -3.88 0.43
CA ALA A 38 -18.52 -2.67 0.96
C ALA A 38 -19.03 -2.33 2.37
N TYR A 39 -18.29 -1.47 3.08
CA TYR A 39 -18.74 -0.87 4.34
C TYR A 39 -18.88 0.64 4.16
N GLU A 40 -20.01 1.19 4.58
CA GLU A 40 -20.27 2.63 4.68
C GLU A 40 -19.98 3.06 6.12
N ILE A 41 -19.15 4.09 6.29
CA ILE A 41 -18.76 4.64 7.60
C ILE A 41 -18.89 6.16 7.51
N GLY A 42 -20.05 6.68 7.93
CA GLY A 42 -20.39 8.07 7.66
C GLY A 42 -20.46 8.32 6.16
N GLU A 43 -19.60 9.20 5.65
CA GLU A 43 -19.51 9.51 4.22
C GLU A 43 -18.27 8.90 3.54
N LEU A 44 -17.65 7.90 4.18
CA LEU A 44 -16.55 7.11 3.62
C LEU A 44 -17.06 5.72 3.24
N THR A 45 -16.45 5.13 2.22
CA THR A 45 -16.71 3.74 1.83
C THR A 45 -15.44 2.91 1.82
N VAL A 46 -15.44 1.77 2.51
CA VAL A 46 -14.37 0.76 2.42
C VAL A 46 -14.80 -0.36 1.46
N ASP A 47 -14.20 -0.39 0.28
CA ASP A 47 -14.50 -1.38 -0.76
C ASP A 47 -14.02 -2.80 -0.40
N ARG A 48 -14.38 -3.79 -1.23
CA ARG A 48 -14.08 -5.21 -1.02
C ARG A 48 -12.58 -5.51 -0.92
N GLU A 49 -11.74 -4.74 -1.59
CA GLU A 49 -10.29 -4.93 -1.66
C GLU A 49 -9.54 -4.10 -0.60
N GLY A 50 -10.28 -3.43 0.29
CA GLY A 50 -9.73 -2.67 1.41
C GLY A 50 -9.27 -1.27 1.00
N ALA A 51 -9.84 -0.70 -0.06
CA ALA A 51 -9.62 0.70 -0.37
C ALA A 51 -10.69 1.59 0.27
N VAL A 52 -10.26 2.74 0.76
CA VAL A 52 -11.08 3.78 1.38
C VAL A 52 -11.38 4.83 0.32
N ILE A 53 -12.67 5.05 0.05
CA ILE A 53 -13.20 6.02 -0.90
C ILE A 53 -13.76 7.21 -0.13
N ILE A 54 -13.35 8.41 -0.52
CA ILE A 54 -13.67 9.69 0.13
C ILE A 54 -14.23 10.63 -0.95
N GLU A 55 -15.51 11.01 -0.86
CA GLU A 55 -16.21 11.66 -1.99
C GLU A 55 -16.05 13.20 -2.06
N ASP A 56 -16.00 13.89 -0.91
CA ASP A 56 -15.56 15.30 -0.72
C ASP A 56 -15.69 15.74 0.76
N THR A 57 -15.56 14.79 1.67
CA THR A 57 -16.17 14.85 3.00
C THR A 57 -15.15 15.20 4.09
N MET A 58 -13.87 15.13 3.72
CA MET A 58 -12.73 15.38 4.58
C MET A 58 -11.77 16.36 3.88
N THR A 59 -11.22 17.28 4.66
CA THR A 59 -10.12 18.12 4.23
C THR A 59 -8.83 17.30 4.09
N PRO A 60 -7.85 17.72 3.27
CA PRO A 60 -6.58 17.01 3.13
C PRO A 60 -5.84 16.79 4.46
N ALA A 61 -5.98 17.71 5.43
CA ALA A 61 -5.37 17.57 6.74
C ALA A 61 -6.03 16.48 7.60
N GLU A 62 -7.34 16.33 7.52
CA GLU A 62 -8.08 15.26 8.21
C GLU A 62 -7.76 13.90 7.59
N VAL A 63 -7.60 13.83 6.26
CA VAL A 63 -7.16 12.63 5.57
C VAL A 63 -5.75 12.24 6.00
N ASP A 64 -4.80 13.17 6.03
CA ASP A 64 -3.42 12.90 6.47
C ASP A 64 -3.37 12.39 7.92
N THR A 65 -4.17 13.00 8.80
CA THR A 65 -4.25 12.58 10.22
C THR A 65 -4.81 11.17 10.35
N MET A 66 -5.91 10.87 9.65
CA MET A 66 -6.49 9.53 9.64
C MET A 66 -5.50 8.48 9.12
N VAL A 67 -4.80 8.78 8.02
CA VAL A 67 -3.82 7.85 7.45
C VAL A 67 -2.68 7.58 8.43
N ARG A 68 -2.14 8.59 9.10
CA ARG A 68 -1.09 8.39 10.12
C ARG A 68 -1.56 7.51 11.28
N ASP A 69 -2.79 7.71 11.75
CA ASP A 69 -3.37 6.88 12.83
C ASP A 69 -3.56 5.42 12.39
N LEU A 70 -3.89 5.19 11.12
CA LEU A 70 -4.00 3.87 10.51
C LEU A 70 -2.62 3.22 10.30
N GLU A 71 -1.62 3.98 9.85
CA GLU A 71 -0.23 3.52 9.70
C GLU A 71 0.36 3.08 11.04
N ALA A 72 0.08 3.81 12.12
CA ALA A 72 0.49 3.43 13.48
C ALA A 72 -0.10 2.08 13.94
N GLN A 73 -1.22 1.65 13.35
CA GLN A 73 -1.86 0.35 13.57
C GLN A 73 -1.40 -0.73 12.56
N GLY A 74 -0.47 -0.38 11.66
CA GLY A 74 0.08 -1.26 10.65
C GLY A 74 -0.76 -1.36 9.37
N PHE A 75 -1.66 -0.41 9.11
CA PHE A 75 -2.33 -0.28 7.82
C PHE A 75 -1.52 0.67 6.93
N LEU A 76 -0.76 0.11 5.99
CA LEU A 76 0.10 0.88 5.11
C LEU A 76 -0.63 1.16 3.78
N PRO A 77 -0.92 2.44 3.45
CA PRO A 77 -1.50 2.76 2.16
C PRO A 77 -0.51 2.46 1.03
N THR A 78 -1.00 2.24 -0.19
CA THR A 78 -0.16 1.87 -1.34
C THR A 78 -0.01 2.99 -2.36
N ASN A 79 -0.86 4.02 -2.25
CA ASN A 79 -0.96 5.14 -3.18
C ASN A 79 -1.07 6.49 -2.45
N TYR A 80 -0.73 6.54 -1.16
CA TYR A 80 -0.76 7.75 -0.34
C TYR A 80 0.49 7.84 0.54
N GLY A 81 0.92 9.06 0.85
CA GLY A 81 2.04 9.32 1.78
C GLY A 81 3.37 8.78 1.26
N GLU A 82 4.23 8.34 2.19
CA GLU A 82 5.58 7.83 1.87
C GLU A 82 5.59 6.51 1.08
N ASN A 83 4.44 5.82 1.06
CA ASN A 83 4.23 4.57 0.37
C ASN A 83 3.66 4.74 -1.04
N ALA A 84 3.27 5.97 -1.41
CA ALA A 84 2.88 6.28 -2.77
C ALA A 84 4.10 6.18 -3.68
N PHE A 85 3.99 5.36 -4.73
CA PHE A 85 5.06 5.15 -5.69
C PHE A 85 4.60 5.52 -7.10
N ASP A 86 5.38 6.39 -7.77
CA ASP A 86 5.21 6.75 -9.18
C ASP A 86 6.37 6.13 -9.97
N GLY A 87 6.14 5.00 -10.61
CA GLY A 87 7.17 4.22 -11.30
C GLY A 87 6.72 2.81 -11.70
N ILE A 88 7.68 1.97 -12.09
CA ILE A 88 7.44 0.55 -12.37
C ILE A 88 7.71 -0.24 -11.09
N GLU A 89 6.70 -0.98 -10.62
CA GLU A 89 6.81 -1.78 -9.41
C GLU A 89 6.74 -3.27 -9.78
N VAL A 90 7.67 -4.06 -9.24
CA VAL A 90 7.54 -5.52 -9.24
C VAL A 90 6.76 -5.93 -8.00
N SER A 91 5.73 -6.76 -8.17
CA SER A 91 4.97 -7.30 -7.05
C SER A 91 4.71 -8.80 -7.20
N MET A 92 4.66 -9.48 -6.06
CA MET A 92 4.50 -10.93 -5.97
C MET A 92 3.45 -11.25 -4.89
N PRO A 93 2.57 -12.26 -5.07
CA PRO A 93 1.57 -12.61 -4.06
C PRO A 93 2.22 -12.97 -2.72
N ARG A 94 1.71 -12.44 -1.59
CA ARG A 94 2.31 -12.65 -0.27
C ARG A 94 2.36 -14.13 0.13
N GLU A 95 1.40 -14.91 -0.38
CA GLU A 95 1.25 -16.35 -0.13
C GLU A 95 2.42 -17.21 -0.66
N ILE A 96 3.20 -16.72 -1.63
CA ILE A 96 4.36 -17.49 -2.13
C ILE A 96 5.57 -17.40 -1.19
N PHE A 97 5.52 -16.48 -0.22
CA PHE A 97 6.60 -16.27 0.74
C PHE A 97 6.23 -16.80 2.11
N THR A 98 7.20 -17.47 2.74
CA THR A 98 7.16 -17.70 4.19
C THR A 98 7.70 -16.47 4.91
N ASP A 99 7.32 -16.27 6.17
CA ASP A 99 7.83 -15.15 6.99
C ASP A 99 9.36 -15.17 7.08
N LYS A 100 9.95 -16.36 7.19
CA LYS A 100 11.41 -16.54 7.16
C LYS A 100 12.03 -16.14 5.81
N ALA A 101 11.34 -16.38 4.70
CA ALA A 101 11.82 -15.97 3.38
C ALA A 101 11.83 -14.44 3.25
N ILE A 102 10.81 -13.76 3.77
CA ILE A 102 10.77 -12.29 3.82
C ILE A 102 11.89 -11.75 4.72
N GLU A 103 12.05 -12.29 5.92
CA GLU A 103 13.12 -11.88 6.84
C GLU A 103 14.51 -12.03 6.18
N ASN A 104 14.73 -13.13 5.46
CA ASN A 104 15.96 -13.34 4.69
C ASN A 104 16.11 -12.34 3.55
N LEU A 105 15.02 -11.98 2.86
CA LEU A 105 15.04 -10.99 1.79
C LEU A 105 15.49 -9.63 2.32
N HIS A 106 14.95 -9.18 3.45
CA HIS A 106 15.41 -7.97 4.14
C HIS A 106 16.90 -8.05 4.49
N LYS A 107 17.37 -9.17 5.02
CA LYS A 107 18.81 -9.35 5.34
C LYS A 107 19.69 -9.26 4.09
N ILE A 108 19.25 -9.82 2.96
CA ILE A 108 19.98 -9.75 1.69
C ILE A 108 20.06 -8.32 1.19
N VAL A 109 18.93 -7.59 1.18
CA VAL A 109 18.89 -6.19 0.75
C VAL A 109 19.73 -5.31 1.68
N LEU A 110 19.72 -5.53 2.99
CA LEU A 110 20.59 -4.81 3.92
C LEU A 110 22.08 -5.11 3.69
N ALA A 111 22.44 -6.38 3.48
CA ALA A 111 23.84 -6.79 3.33
C ALA A 111 24.44 -6.47 1.94
N LYS A 112 23.61 -6.40 0.90
CA LYS A 112 24.03 -6.26 -0.50
C LYS A 112 23.39 -5.07 -1.22
N GLY A 113 22.71 -4.19 -0.47
CA GLY A 113 21.92 -3.08 -1.01
C GLY A 113 22.72 -2.18 -1.93
N GLU A 114 23.96 -1.84 -1.57
CA GLU A 114 24.81 -1.00 -2.43
C GLU A 114 25.09 -1.62 -3.82
N LEU A 115 25.27 -2.94 -3.88
CA LEU A 115 25.51 -3.63 -5.15
C LEU A 115 24.22 -3.72 -5.97
N ILE A 116 23.10 -4.01 -5.31
CA ILE A 116 21.77 -4.06 -5.95
C ILE A 116 21.40 -2.68 -6.49
N ALA A 117 21.59 -1.63 -5.68
CA ALA A 117 21.33 -0.25 -6.05
C ALA A 117 22.16 0.19 -7.26
N LYS A 118 23.45 -0.17 -7.30
CA LYS A 118 24.31 0.10 -8.46
C LYS A 118 23.89 -0.67 -9.72
N ALA A 119 23.41 -1.89 -9.57
CA ALA A 119 22.97 -2.70 -10.70
C ALA A 119 21.64 -2.20 -11.30
N ILE A 120 20.73 -1.73 -10.43
CA ILE A 120 19.40 -1.26 -10.82
C ILE A 120 19.40 0.22 -11.21
N GLY A 121 20.29 1.03 -10.62
CA GLY A 121 20.28 2.49 -10.78
C GLY A 121 19.30 3.20 -9.83
N SER A 122 18.90 2.57 -8.73
CA SER A 122 18.00 3.14 -7.73
C SER A 122 18.58 3.05 -6.33
N MET A 123 18.44 4.11 -5.53
CA MET A 123 18.89 4.14 -4.14
C MET A 123 17.82 3.64 -3.17
N ASP A 124 16.56 3.57 -3.60
CA ASP A 124 15.45 3.11 -2.77
C ASP A 124 15.18 1.63 -3.03
N LEU A 125 15.61 0.81 -2.06
CA LEU A 125 15.41 -0.64 -2.08
C LEU A 125 14.41 -1.10 -1.00
N ARG A 126 13.44 -0.26 -0.65
CA ARG A 126 12.38 -0.62 0.30
C ARG A 126 11.61 -1.86 -0.18
N ILE A 127 11.24 -2.71 0.75
CA ILE A 127 10.34 -3.85 0.52
C ILE A 127 9.07 -3.54 1.29
N ILE A 128 7.95 -3.44 0.58
CA ILE A 128 6.66 -3.14 1.20
C ILE A 128 5.83 -4.41 1.17
N GLU A 129 5.44 -4.91 2.33
CA GLU A 129 4.58 -6.09 2.45
C GLU A 129 3.23 -5.73 3.06
N ASN A 130 2.19 -6.41 2.57
CA ASN A 130 0.89 -6.47 3.21
C ASN A 130 0.35 -7.90 3.11
N ASP A 131 -0.88 -8.12 3.55
CA ASP A 131 -1.52 -9.44 3.56
C ASP A 131 -1.73 -10.04 2.16
N VAL A 132 -1.62 -9.23 1.10
CA VAL A 132 -1.95 -9.65 -0.27
C VAL A 132 -0.70 -9.81 -1.13
N LYS A 133 0.27 -8.91 -1.03
CA LYS A 133 1.49 -8.93 -1.86
C LYS A 133 2.70 -8.33 -1.17
N VAL A 134 3.86 -8.71 -1.71
CA VAL A 134 5.15 -8.09 -1.43
C VAL A 134 5.52 -7.26 -2.66
N ARG A 135 5.91 -6.02 -2.43
CA ARG A 135 6.14 -5.00 -3.43
C ARG A 135 7.58 -4.51 -3.38
N PHE A 136 8.15 -4.30 -4.55
CA PHE A 136 9.51 -3.82 -4.79
C PHE A 136 9.44 -2.56 -5.65
N PRO A 137 9.15 -1.38 -5.05
CA PRO A 137 9.06 -0.10 -5.75
C PRO A 137 10.47 0.46 -6.06
N TRP A 138 11.29 -0.34 -6.76
CA TRP A 138 12.71 -0.03 -6.97
C TRP A 138 12.99 0.75 -8.25
N PHE A 139 12.02 0.89 -9.16
CA PHE A 139 12.21 1.52 -10.48
C PHE A 139 11.39 2.82 -10.57
N PRO A 140 11.85 3.91 -9.94
CA PRO A 140 11.12 5.18 -9.93
C PRO A 140 10.91 5.68 -11.36
N LYS A 141 9.85 6.43 -11.58
CA LYS A 141 9.59 7.03 -12.88
C LYS A 141 10.75 7.95 -13.27
N THR A 142 11.17 7.82 -14.52
CA THR A 142 12.24 8.60 -15.13
C THR A 142 11.88 8.90 -16.58
N GLU A 143 12.38 10.02 -17.11
CA GLU A 143 12.25 10.39 -18.52
C GLU A 143 13.49 9.97 -19.33
N ASP A 144 14.54 9.46 -18.67
CA ASP A 144 15.76 9.00 -19.33
C ASP A 144 15.50 7.68 -20.06
N ALA A 145 15.61 7.72 -21.39
CA ALA A 145 15.39 6.56 -22.25
C ALA A 145 16.38 5.41 -21.99
N GLU A 146 17.61 5.70 -21.59
CA GLU A 146 18.57 4.66 -21.22
C GLU A 146 18.19 4.05 -19.86
N GLU A 147 17.79 4.83 -18.85
CA GLU A 147 17.32 4.26 -17.58
C GLU A 147 16.08 3.38 -17.77
N ILE A 148 15.09 3.83 -18.56
CA ILE A 148 13.89 3.03 -18.91
C ILE A 148 14.29 1.70 -19.55
N LYS A 149 15.25 1.73 -20.48
CA LYS A 149 15.74 0.52 -21.15
C LYS A 149 16.45 -0.42 -20.18
N HIS A 150 17.28 0.11 -19.28
CA HIS A 150 17.94 -0.69 -18.24
C HIS A 150 16.91 -1.33 -17.30
N TYR A 151 15.91 -0.58 -16.82
CA TYR A 151 14.84 -1.10 -15.98
C TYR A 151 14.09 -2.24 -16.67
N THR A 152 13.75 -2.05 -17.95
CA THR A 152 13.02 -3.05 -18.74
C THR A 152 13.86 -4.30 -19.05
N GLN A 153 15.19 -4.18 -19.16
CA GLN A 153 16.08 -5.34 -19.37
C GLN A 153 16.33 -6.13 -18.09
N PHE A 154 16.25 -5.48 -16.93
CA PHE A 154 16.47 -6.12 -15.64
C PHE A 154 15.28 -7.00 -15.22
N ILE A 155 14.06 -6.53 -15.49
CA ILE A 155 12.79 -7.23 -15.17
C ILE A 155 12.57 -8.40 -16.12
#